data_AF-A0A952FKE6-F1
#
_entry.id   AF-A0A952FKE6-F1
#
_cell.length_a   1.000
_cell.length_b   1.000
_cell.length_c   1.000
_cell.angle_alpha   90.00
_cell.angle_beta   90.00
_cell.angle_gamma   90.00
#
_symmetry.space_group_name_H-M   'P 1'
#
loop_
_entity.id
_entity.type
_entity.pdbx_description
1 polymer ?
#
loop_
_entity_poly.entity_id
_entity_poly.type
_entity_poly.pdbx_seq_one_letter_code
_entity_poly.pdbx_strand_id
1 'polypeptide(L)'
;MAETAAEMAAPAGSPGLGQIFLAFAKIGLTSFGGGLSGWMLREFVQNRRWIGEADFLNGLALAQAFPGVNVVNLSLWIGFRLRGGPGALAGVLGMVIPAMLVAIAAAAAFAEVAQVRSVHLGLA
;
A
#
# COMPACT_ATOMS: atom_id res chain seq x y z
N MET A 1 20.37 15.81 -16.69
CA MET A 1 19.78 14.47 -16.42
C MET A 1 20.31 13.82 -15.13
N ALA A 2 21.48 14.20 -14.60
CA ALA A 2 21.96 13.73 -13.29
C ALA A 2 21.43 14.54 -12.08
N GLU A 3 20.96 15.77 -12.30
CA GLU A 3 20.45 16.66 -11.23
C GLU A 3 19.11 16.24 -10.63
N THR A 4 18.26 15.51 -11.36
CA THR A 4 16.93 15.11 -10.88
C THR A 4 16.96 14.00 -9.81
N ALA A 5 18.11 13.33 -9.63
CA ALA A 5 18.29 12.29 -8.63
C ALA A 5 18.90 12.81 -7.30
N ALA A 6 19.51 14.00 -7.31
CA ALA A 6 20.29 14.51 -6.18
C ALA A 6 19.44 15.12 -5.06
N GLU A 7 18.17 15.45 -5.32
CA GLU A 7 17.22 15.99 -4.32
C GLU A 7 16.28 14.90 -3.76
N MET A 8 16.82 13.69 -3.62
CA MET A 8 16.15 12.53 -3.00
C MET A 8 16.85 12.03 -1.76
N ALA A 9 17.53 12.93 -1.04
CA ALA A 9 18.14 12.59 0.23
C ALA A 9 17.06 12.13 1.22
N ALA A 10 17.13 10.85 1.60
CA ALA A 10 16.27 10.26 2.60
C ALA A 10 16.44 11.01 3.95
N PRO A 11 15.35 11.31 4.67
CA PRO A 11 15.46 11.99 5.96
C PRO A 11 16.26 11.13 6.95
N ALA A 12 17.06 11.82 7.79
CA ALA A 12 17.86 11.19 8.84
C ALA A 12 16.95 10.37 9.78
N GLY A 13 17.12 9.04 9.77
CA GLY A 13 16.26 8.09 10.49
C GLY A 13 15.45 7.13 9.61
N SER A 14 15.97 6.73 8.44
CA SER A 14 15.23 5.92 7.47
C SER A 14 14.79 4.56 8.05
N PRO A 15 13.48 4.21 7.97
CA PRO A 15 12.94 3.01 8.59
C PRO A 15 13.51 1.72 7.99
N GLY A 16 13.49 0.62 8.74
CA GLY A 16 13.85 -0.69 8.20
C GLY A 16 12.87 -1.15 7.11
N LEU A 17 13.31 -2.02 6.19
CA LEU A 17 12.43 -2.58 5.13
C LEU A 17 11.20 -3.29 5.73
N GLY A 18 11.37 -4.01 6.84
CA GLY A 18 10.27 -4.62 7.56
C GLY A 18 9.27 -3.61 8.13
N GLN A 19 9.74 -2.44 8.58
CA GLN A 19 8.85 -1.37 9.06
C GLN A 19 8.05 -0.74 7.92
N ILE A 20 8.67 -0.56 6.74
CA ILE A 20 7.98 -0.09 5.53
C ILE A 20 6.90 -1.10 5.15
N PHE A 21 7.26 -2.38 5.03
CA PHE A 21 6.33 -3.46 4.70
C PHE A 21 5.15 -3.49 5.68
N LEU A 22 5.41 -3.50 6.99
CA LEU A 22 4.37 -3.55 8.02
C LEU A 22 3.46 -2.31 8.01
N ALA A 23 4.00 -1.13 7.73
CA ALA A 23 3.19 0.09 7.63
C ALA A 23 2.20 0.01 6.46
N PHE A 24 2.66 -0.41 5.28
CA PHE A 24 1.78 -0.62 4.13
C PHE A 24 0.82 -1.80 4.32
N ALA A 25 1.26 -2.88 4.95
CA ALA A 25 0.42 -4.03 5.26
C ALA A 25 -0.74 -3.69 6.18
N LYS A 26 -0.47 -2.87 7.20
CA LYS A 26 -1.52 -2.35 8.08
C LYS A 26 -2.53 -1.54 7.27
N ILE A 27 -2.08 -0.61 6.42
CA ILE A 27 -2.98 0.20 5.59
C ILE A 27 -3.80 -0.68 4.63
N GLY A 28 -3.16 -1.65 3.96
CA GLY A 28 -3.82 -2.57 3.03
C GLY A 28 -4.87 -3.46 3.70
N LEU A 29 -4.70 -3.80 4.98
CA LEU A 29 -5.66 -4.56 5.77
C LEU A 29 -6.79 -3.71 6.36
N THR A 30 -6.50 -2.47 6.78
CA THR A 30 -7.45 -1.66 7.56
C THR A 30 -8.21 -0.62 6.74
N SER A 31 -7.82 -0.37 5.49
CA SER A 31 -8.40 0.72 4.71
C SER A 31 -9.52 0.23 3.80
N PHE A 32 -10.70 0.85 3.93
CA PHE A 32 -11.88 0.60 3.11
C PHE A 32 -12.35 1.90 2.45
N GLY A 33 -12.57 1.90 1.13
CA GLY A 33 -13.10 3.04 0.38
C GLY A 33 -12.11 4.21 0.14
N GLY A 34 -12.48 5.15 -0.74
CA GLY A 34 -11.65 6.19 -1.38
C GLY A 34 -10.84 7.19 -0.53
N GLY A 35 -10.68 6.95 0.78
CA GLY A 35 -9.82 7.72 1.69
C GLY A 35 -8.40 7.13 1.88
N LEU A 36 -7.99 6.16 1.06
CA LEU A 36 -6.69 5.47 1.16
C LEU A 36 -5.49 6.44 1.20
N SER A 37 -5.52 7.51 0.40
CA SER A 37 -4.50 8.56 0.42
C SER A 37 -4.48 9.31 1.75
N GLY A 38 -5.64 9.54 2.39
CA GLY A 38 -5.73 10.15 3.72
C GLY A 38 -5.14 9.26 4.82
N TRP A 39 -5.32 7.93 4.73
CA TRP A 39 -4.68 6.97 5.63
C TRP A 39 -3.16 6.97 5.47
N MET A 40 -2.67 7.00 4.22
CA MET A 40 -1.23 7.11 3.95
C MET A 40 -0.65 8.44 4.43
N LEU A 41 -1.37 9.56 4.24
CA LEU A 41 -0.95 10.87 4.75
C LEU A 41 -0.81 10.84 6.28
N ARG A 42 -1.85 10.36 6.98
CA ARG A 42 -1.80 10.24 8.45
C ARG A 42 -0.66 9.34 8.91
N GLU A 43 -0.48 8.18 8.29
CA GLU A 43 0.52 7.22 8.76
C GLU A 43 1.95 7.68 8.46
N PHE A 44 2.23 8.12 7.23
CA PHE A 44 3.60 8.39 6.79
C PHE A 44 4.06 9.83 7.09
N VAL A 45 3.15 10.81 7.07
CA VAL A 45 3.47 12.22 7.33
C VAL A 45 3.21 12.58 8.79
N GLN A 46 2.03 12.29 9.34
CA GLN A 46 1.65 12.78 10.67
C GLN A 46 2.21 11.90 11.80
N ASN A 47 1.98 10.59 11.74
CA ASN A 47 2.34 9.65 12.79
C ASN A 47 3.85 9.34 12.79
N ARG A 48 4.35 8.86 11.64
CA ARG A 48 5.74 8.39 11.52
C ARG A 48 6.72 9.49 11.14
N ARG A 49 6.23 10.55 10.50
CA ARG A 49 7.05 11.68 10.00
C ARG A 49 8.22 11.21 9.14
N TRP A 50 8.01 10.16 8.36
CA TRP A 50 9.01 9.60 7.45
C TRP A 50 9.14 10.40 6.15
N ILE A 51 8.12 11.21 5.84
CA ILE A 51 8.00 12.00 4.63
C ILE A 51 7.28 13.30 4.98
N GLY A 52 7.69 14.42 4.38
CA GLY A 52 7.02 15.70 4.52
C GLY A 52 5.72 15.77 3.72
N GLU A 53 4.82 16.68 4.10
CA GLU A 53 3.51 16.83 3.44
C GLU A 53 3.65 17.21 1.96
N ALA A 54 4.52 18.16 1.63
CA ALA A 54 4.77 18.57 0.24
C ALA A 54 5.29 17.41 -0.62
N ASP A 55 6.25 16.63 -0.10
CA ASP A 55 6.75 15.44 -0.76
C ASP A 55 5.63 14.42 -0.99
N PHE A 56 4.77 14.20 0.01
CA PHE A 56 3.64 13.28 -0.10
C PHE A 56 2.67 13.71 -1.20
N LEU A 57 2.32 15.00 -1.26
CA LEU A 57 1.42 15.54 -2.27
C LEU A 57 2.02 15.45 -3.69
N ASN A 58 3.32 15.68 -3.83
CA ASN A 58 4.03 15.46 -5.10
C ASN A 58 3.99 13.99 -5.51
N GLY A 59 4.24 13.07 -4.58
CA GLY A 59 4.12 11.64 -4.81
C GLY A 59 2.70 11.21 -5.19
N LEU A 60 1.68 11.80 -4.56
CA LEU A 60 0.27 11.54 -4.87
C LEU A 60 -0.08 12.03 -6.28
N ALA A 61 0.35 13.23 -6.65
CA ALA A 61 0.14 13.77 -8.00
C ALA A 61 0.80 12.86 -9.06
N LEU A 62 2.03 12.40 -8.81
CA LEU A 62 2.69 11.42 -9.67
C LEU A 62 1.90 10.12 -9.75
N ALA A 63 1.48 9.56 -8.62
CA ALA A 63 0.73 8.31 -8.56
C ALA A 63 -0.59 8.36 -9.36
N GLN A 64 -1.26 9.53 -9.39
CA GLN A 64 -2.48 9.78 -10.16
C GLN A 64 -2.23 10.04 -11.65
N ALA A 65 -1.02 10.48 -12.02
CA ALA A 65 -0.64 10.69 -13.41
C ALA A 65 -0.34 9.36 -14.14
N PHE A 66 0.12 8.34 -13.42
CA PHE A 66 0.37 7.01 -13.97
C PHE A 66 -0.91 6.18 -14.06
N PRO A 67 -1.09 5.37 -15.12
CA PRO A 67 -2.20 4.42 -15.19
C PRO A 67 -2.07 3.36 -14.09
N GLY A 68 -3.21 2.82 -13.65
CA GLY A 68 -3.28 1.72 -12.70
C GLY A 68 -3.89 2.10 -11.36
N VAL A 69 -3.52 1.36 -10.31
CA VAL A 69 -4.09 1.53 -8.98
C VAL A 69 -3.29 2.61 -8.23
N ASN A 70 -3.88 3.81 -8.09
CA ASN A 70 -3.21 4.98 -7.49
C ASN A 70 -2.49 4.67 -6.17
N VAL A 71 -3.10 3.85 -5.30
CA VAL A 71 -2.53 3.56 -3.97
C VAL A 71 -1.29 2.65 -4.06
N VAL A 72 -1.24 1.78 -5.06
CA VAL A 72 -0.07 0.94 -5.33
C VAL A 72 1.05 1.81 -5.91
N ASN A 73 0.74 2.69 -6.86
CA ASN A 73 1.69 3.64 -7.41
C ASN A 73 2.29 4.54 -6.32
N LEU A 74 1.45 5.03 -5.40
CA LEU A 74 1.90 5.83 -4.26
C LEU A 74 2.75 5.02 -3.28
N SER A 75 2.39 3.76 -3.01
CA SER A 75 3.20 2.88 -2.15
C SER A 75 4.60 2.60 -2.73
N LEU A 76 4.68 2.45 -4.06
CA LEU A 76 5.92 2.30 -4.79
C LEU A 76 6.79 3.55 -4.65
N TRP A 77 6.20 4.72 -4.88
CA TRP A 77 6.92 6.00 -4.80
C TRP A 77 7.39 6.32 -3.36
N ILE A 78 6.53 6.18 -2.36
CA ILE A 78 6.89 6.40 -0.95
C ILE A 78 7.98 5.41 -0.54
N GLY A 79 7.82 4.12 -0.88
CA GLY A 79 8.83 3.11 -0.60
C GLY A 79 10.18 3.44 -1.24
N PHE A 80 10.16 3.90 -2.51
CA PHE A 80 11.35 4.35 -3.21
C PHE A 80 12.01 5.55 -2.54
N ARG A 81 11.23 6.54 -2.10
CA ARG A 81 11.73 7.72 -1.39
C ARG A 81 12.40 7.35 -0.05
N LEU A 82 11.92 6.32 0.62
CA LEU A 82 12.44 5.90 1.93
C LEU A 82 13.71 5.05 1.85
N ARG A 83 13.79 4.10 0.90
CA ARG A 83 14.93 3.14 0.79
C ARG A 83 15.30 2.73 -0.64
N GLY A 84 14.99 3.55 -1.64
CA GLY A 84 15.23 3.23 -3.05
C GLY A 84 14.48 1.98 -3.50
N GLY A 85 15.02 1.26 -4.49
CA GLY A 85 14.38 0.06 -5.07
C GLY A 85 13.88 -0.98 -4.05
N PRO A 86 14.67 -1.37 -3.04
CA PRO A 86 14.21 -2.30 -2.01
C PRO A 86 13.02 -1.77 -1.19
N GLY A 87 13.00 -0.47 -0.89
CA GLY A 87 11.89 0.17 -0.21
C GLY A 87 10.63 0.20 -1.07
N ALA A 88 10.78 0.45 -2.37
CA ALA A 88 9.69 0.42 -3.34
C ALA A 88 9.02 -0.95 -3.40
N LEU A 89 9.83 -2.01 -3.48
CA LEU A 89 9.35 -3.40 -3.47
C LEU A 89 8.66 -3.72 -2.13
N ALA A 90 9.27 -3.36 -1.00
CA ALA A 90 8.67 -3.58 0.32
C ALA A 90 7.32 -2.86 0.47
N GLY A 91 7.18 -1.65 -0.08
CA GLY A 91 5.94 -0.88 -0.05
C GLY A 91 4.82 -1.53 -0.87
N VAL A 92 5.12 -1.92 -2.11
CA VAL A 92 4.14 -2.59 -2.99
C VAL A 92 3.73 -3.95 -2.42
N LEU A 93 4.69 -4.78 -2.00
CA LEU A 93 4.38 -6.08 -1.43
C LEU A 93 3.59 -5.94 -0.13
N GLY A 94 3.95 -4.97 0.72
CA GLY A 94 3.21 -4.65 1.93
C GLY A 94 1.77 -4.25 1.63
N MET A 95 1.53 -3.49 0.55
CA MET A 95 0.18 -3.07 0.19
C MET A 95 -0.67 -4.20 -0.41
N VAL A 96 -0.08 -5.04 -1.27
CA VAL A 96 -0.83 -6.01 -2.09
C VAL A 96 -0.96 -7.38 -1.42
N ILE A 97 0.11 -7.92 -0.84
CA ILE A 97 0.11 -9.30 -0.31
C ILE A 97 -0.99 -9.50 0.75
N PRO A 98 -1.14 -8.64 1.76
CA PRO A 98 -2.12 -8.87 2.82
C PRO A 98 -3.56 -8.86 2.31
N ALA A 99 -3.90 -7.92 1.42
CA ALA A 99 -5.22 -7.86 0.81
C ALA A 99 -5.49 -9.09 -0.07
N MET A 100 -4.49 -9.54 -0.83
CA MET A 100 -4.59 -10.76 -1.64
C MET A 100 -4.81 -12.01 -0.77
N LEU A 101 -4.09 -12.13 0.36
CA LEU A 101 -4.26 -13.24 1.28
C LEU A 101 -5.65 -13.27 1.89
N VAL A 102 -6.20 -12.11 2.28
CA VAL A 102 -7.58 -12.01 2.80
C VAL A 102 -8.59 -12.42 1.73
N ALA A 103 -8.41 -11.97 0.48
CA ALA A 103 -9.29 -12.34 -0.62
C ALA A 103 -9.27 -13.85 -0.90
N ILE A 104 -8.08 -14.47 -0.93
CA ILE A 104 -7.93 -15.92 -1.13
C ILE A 104 -8.56 -16.70 0.02
N ALA A 105 -8.33 -16.29 1.26
CA ALA A 105 -8.92 -16.93 2.43
C ALA A 105 -10.46 -16.84 2.42
N ALA A 106 -11.01 -15.69 2.04
CA ALA A 106 -12.44 -15.50 1.90
C ALA A 106 -13.02 -16.37 0.77
N ALA A 107 -12.34 -16.45 -0.37
CA ALA A 107 -12.74 -17.31 -1.48
C ALA A 107 -12.73 -18.80 -1.11
N ALA A 108 -11.69 -19.25 -0.40
CA ALA A 108 -11.59 -20.62 0.09
C ALA A 108 -12.70 -20.95 1.10
N ALA A 109 -12.96 -20.05 2.04
CA ALA A 109 -14.06 -20.21 3.00
C ALA A 109 -15.43 -20.24 2.31
N PHE A 110 -15.65 -19.41 1.29
CA PHE A 110 -16.88 -19.42 0.50
C PHE A 110 -17.05 -20.74 -0.28
N ALA A 111 -15.98 -21.28 -0.85
CA ALA A 111 -16.03 -22.54 -1.58
C ALA A 111 -16.51 -23.71 -0.69
N GLU A 112 -16.03 -23.78 0.55
CA GLU A 112 -16.48 -24.78 1.53
C GLU A 112 -17.98 -24.62 1.86
N VAL A 113 -18.45 -23.39 2.05
CA VAL A 113 -19.87 -23.10 2.34
C VAL A 113 -20.78 -23.39 1.13
N ALA A 114 -20.30 -23.12 -0.09
CA ALA A 114 -21.05 -23.37 -1.32
C ALA A 114 -21.25 -24.88 -1.60
N GLN A 115 -20.41 -25.76 -1.04
CA GLN A 115 -20.57 -27.22 -1.15
C GLN A 115 -21.63 -27.80 -0.20
N VAL A 116 -22.18 -26.99 0.71
CA VAL A 116 -23.26 -27.43 1.62
C VAL A 116 -24.56 -27.55 0.82
N ARG A 117 -25.07 -28.80 0.71
CA ARG A 117 -26.27 -29.21 -0.05
C ARG A 117 -27.54 -28.37 0.22
N SER A 118 -27.59 -27.66 1.35
CA SER A 118 -28.68 -26.77 1.76
C SER A 118 -28.82 -25.50 0.90
N VAL A 119 -27.76 -25.04 0.22
CA VAL A 119 -27.83 -23.84 -0.64
C VAL A 119 -28.46 -24.14 -2.00
N HIS A 120 -28.29 -25.37 -2.53
CA HIS A 120 -28.97 -25.82 -3.75
C HIS A 120 -30.47 -26.06 -3.58
N LEU A 121 -30.94 -26.33 -2.35
CA LEU A 121 -32.35 -26.59 -2.03
C LEU A 121 -33.19 -25.31 -1.84
N GLY A 122 -32.55 -24.13 -1.72
CA GLY A 122 -33.25 -22.83 -1.66
C GLY A 122 -33.31 -22.08 -3.01
N LEU A 123 -32.66 -22.60 -4.04
CA LEU A 123 -32.60 -22.04 -5.40
C LEU A 123 -33.30 -22.92 -6.46
N ALA A 124 -33.91 -24.04 -6.04
CA ALA A 124 -34.75 -24.92 -6.86
C ALA A 124 -36.20 -24.83 -6.40
#